data_AF-W4RLG5-F1
#
_entry.id   AF-W4RLG5-F1
#
_cell.length_a   1.000
_cell.length_b   1.000
_cell.length_c   1.000
_cell.angle_alpha   90.00
_cell.angle_beta   90.00
_cell.angle_gamma   90.00
#
_symmetry.space_group_name_H-M   'P 1'
#
loop_
_entity.id
_entity.type
_entity.pdbx_description
1 polymer ?
#
loop_
_entity_poly.entity_id
_entity_poly.type
_entity_poly.pdbx_seq_one_letter_code
_entity_poly.pdbx_strand_id
1 'polypeptide(L)'
;MKHLRALAVKFLASLVLLYVILGLMYDVSFTKVFLISLVLGLASYVIGDLFLLPKTNNTIATLADFGLAFIIIWILGESLTYGDSLLLDP
;
A
#
# COMPACT_ATOMS: atom_id res chain seq x y z
N MET A 1 -1.26 1.29 -23.65
CA MET A 1 -0.99 2.66 -23.13
C MET A 1 -2.00 3.19 -22.10
N LYS A 2 -3.21 2.61 -21.93
CA LYS A 2 -4.17 3.07 -20.89
C LYS A 2 -3.89 2.54 -19.47
N HIS A 3 -3.43 1.29 -19.34
CA HIS A 3 -3.20 0.66 -18.03
C HIS A 3 -2.04 1.28 -17.24
N LEU A 4 -0.92 1.60 -17.90
CA LEU A 4 0.24 2.20 -17.24
C LEU A 4 -0.07 3.58 -16.65
N ARG A 5 -0.84 4.40 -17.37
CA ARG A 5 -1.26 5.72 -16.91
C ARG A 5 -2.24 5.61 -15.74
N ALA A 6 -3.21 4.69 -15.82
CA ALA A 6 -4.15 4.45 -14.74
C ALA A 6 -3.43 3.96 -13.46
N LEU A 7 -2.47 3.04 -13.61
CA LEU A 7 -1.65 2.54 -12.51
C LEU A 7 -0.81 3.66 -11.88
N ALA A 8 -0.17 4.51 -12.68
CA ALA A 8 0.62 5.63 -12.18
C ALA A 8 -0.23 6.63 -11.38
N VAL A 9 -1.45 6.94 -11.84
CA VAL A 9 -2.37 7.82 -11.10
C VAL A 9 -2.83 7.17 -9.80
N LYS A 10 -3.20 5.88 -9.83
CA LYS A 10 -3.56 5.11 -8.61
C LYS A 10 -2.43 5.11 -7.59
N PHE A 11 -1.20 4.87 -8.05
CA PHE A 11 0.00 4.89 -7.20
C PHE A 11 0.30 6.27 -6.62
N LEU A 12 0.25 7.34 -7.42
CA LEU A 12 0.49 8.69 -6.91
C LEU A 12 -0.60 9.12 -5.92
N ALA A 13 -1.85 8.80 -6.19
CA ALA A 13 -2.96 9.08 -5.28
C ALA A 13 -2.78 8.34 -3.94
N SER A 14 -2.41 7.06 -3.97
CA SER A 14 -2.15 6.29 -2.75
C SER A 14 -0.90 6.79 -2.02
N LEU A 15 0.19 7.11 -2.71
CA LEU A 15 1.40 7.69 -2.12
C LEU A 15 1.11 9.00 -1.38
N VAL A 16 0.37 9.92 -2.01
CA VAL A 16 0.00 11.20 -1.39
C VAL A 16 -0.84 10.96 -0.14
N LEU A 17 -1.86 10.09 -0.24
CA LEU A 17 -2.73 9.78 0.90
C LEU A 17 -1.95 9.12 2.06
N LEU A 18 -1.12 8.13 1.75
CA LEU A 18 -0.29 7.46 2.75
C LEU A 18 0.75 8.42 3.36
N TYR A 19 1.29 9.36 2.58
CA TYR A 19 2.23 10.35 3.09
C TYR A 19 1.56 11.36 4.02
N VAL A 20 0.33 11.78 3.71
CA VAL A 20 -0.44 12.63 4.63
C VAL A 20 -0.66 11.90 5.96
N ILE A 21 -1.02 10.62 5.93
CA ILE A 21 -1.27 9.86 7.16
C ILE A 21 0.04 9.51 7.85
N LEU A 22 0.87 8.66 7.26
CA LEU A 22 2.07 8.11 7.89
C LEU A 22 3.19 9.15 8.01
N GLY A 23 3.39 9.98 6.98
CA GLY A 23 4.44 11.00 6.99
C GLY A 23 4.10 12.17 7.92
N LEU A 24 2.95 12.82 7.73
CA LEU A 24 2.62 14.02 8.49
C LEU A 24 2.05 13.74 9.89
N MET A 25 1.29 12.65 10.09
CA MET A 25 0.68 12.36 11.40
C MET A 25 1.55 11.45 12.28
N TYR A 26 2.34 10.56 11.68
CA TYR A 26 3.15 9.56 12.40
C TYR A 26 4.67 9.77 12.24
N ASP A 27 5.11 10.85 11.59
CA ASP A 27 6.52 11.21 11.37
C ASP A 27 7.36 10.11 10.67
N VAL A 28 6.71 9.30 9.83
CA VAL A 28 7.39 8.25 9.06
C VAL A 28 8.14 8.88 7.88
N SER A 29 9.42 8.55 7.73
CA SER A 29 10.24 9.13 6.67
C SER A 29 9.70 8.84 5.27
N PHE A 30 9.84 9.81 4.35
CA PHE A 30 9.31 9.72 2.98
C PHE A 30 9.73 8.43 2.27
N THR A 31 10.98 7.99 2.42
CA THR A 31 11.48 6.76 1.81
C THR A 31 10.70 5.53 2.27
N LYS A 32 10.37 5.43 3.56
CA LYS A 32 9.58 4.32 4.11
C LYS A 32 8.16 4.35 3.58
N VAL A 33 7.50 5.52 3.60
CA VAL A 33 6.16 5.70 3.04
C VAL A 33 6.13 5.36 1.54
N PHE A 34 7.16 5.79 0.79
CA PHE A 34 7.30 5.48 -0.62
C PHE A 34 7.36 3.97 -0.87
N LEU A 35 8.19 3.24 -0.11
CA LEU A 35 8.29 1.78 -0.21
C LEU A 35 6.97 1.09 0.13
N ILE A 36 6.30 1.49 1.21
CA ILE A 36 4.98 0.94 1.60
C ILE A 36 3.97 1.15 0.46
N SER A 37 3.88 2.36 -0.06
CA SER A 37 2.95 2.71 -1.13
C SER A 37 3.27 1.97 -2.44
N LEU A 38 4.55 1.70 -2.72
CA LEU A 38 5.00 0.99 -3.91
C LEU A 38 4.58 -0.49 -3.85
N VAL A 39 4.84 -1.14 -2.72
CA VAL A 39 4.43 -2.52 -2.50
C VAL A 39 2.90 -2.64 -2.54
N LEU A 40 2.18 -1.72 -1.89
CA LEU A 40 0.73 -1.68 -1.92
C LEU A 40 0.19 -1.49 -3.34
N GLY A 41 0.72 -0.55 -4.10
CA GLY A 41 0.28 -0.28 -5.48
C GLY A 41 0.48 -1.48 -6.40
N LEU A 42 1.62 -2.17 -6.30
CA LEU A 42 1.90 -3.38 -7.07
C LEU A 42 1.00 -4.54 -6.65
N ALA A 43 0.86 -4.79 -5.34
CA ALA A 43 0.03 -5.87 -4.82
C ALA A 43 -1.45 -5.67 -5.17
N SER A 44 -1.99 -4.45 -5.01
CA SER A 44 -3.36 -4.10 -5.38
C SER A 44 -3.62 -4.24 -6.88
N TYR A 45 -2.67 -3.83 -7.73
CA TYR A 45 -2.81 -4.01 -9.18
C TYR A 45 -2.84 -5.49 -9.57
N VAL A 46 -1.94 -6.29 -9.00
CA VAL A 46 -1.87 -7.73 -9.31
C VAL A 46 -3.12 -8.44 -8.74
N ILE A 47 -3.38 -8.32 -7.45
CA ILE A 47 -4.42 -9.08 -6.76
C ILE A 47 -5.81 -8.51 -7.06
N GLY A 48 -6.01 -7.20 -6.84
CA GLY A 48 -7.29 -6.52 -7.06
C GLY A 48 -7.64 -6.42 -8.54
N ASP A 49 -6.84 -5.65 -9.30
CA ASP A 49 -7.20 -5.26 -10.67
C ASP A 49 -7.04 -6.41 -11.68
N LEU A 50 -6.00 -7.24 -11.56
CA LEU A 50 -5.71 -8.30 -12.54
C LEU A 50 -6.33 -9.66 -12.17
N PHE A 51 -6.34 -10.05 -10.90
CA PHE A 51 -6.88 -11.35 -10.48
C PHE A 51 -8.35 -11.31 -10.07
N LEU A 52 -8.76 -10.36 -9.22
CA LEU A 52 -10.11 -10.32 -8.66
C LEU A 52 -11.11 -9.66 -9.61
N LEU A 53 -10.79 -8.50 -10.16
CA LEU A 53 -11.72 -7.72 -10.96
C LEU A 53 -12.31 -8.50 -12.17
N PRO A 54 -11.54 -9.32 -12.93
CA PRO A 54 -12.10 -10.08 -14.04
C PRO A 54 -12.97 -11.27 -13.62
N LYS A 55 -12.81 -11.76 -12.38
CA LYS A 55 -13.50 -12.94 -11.85
C LYS A 55 -14.68 -12.60 -10.96
N THR A 56 -14.80 -11.34 -10.56
CA THR A 56 -15.77 -10.88 -9.55
C THR A 56 -16.42 -9.57 -9.99
N ASN A 57 -16.73 -8.68 -9.05
CA ASN A 57 -17.32 -7.37 -9.29
C ASN A 57 -16.45 -6.26 -8.67
N ASN A 58 -16.79 -5.01 -8.97
CA ASN A 58 -16.05 -3.85 -8.48
C ASN A 58 -16.03 -3.75 -6.94
N THR A 59 -17.11 -4.18 -6.28
CA THR A 59 -17.24 -4.16 -4.81
C THR A 59 -16.26 -5.12 -4.13
N ILE A 60 -16.15 -6.35 -4.65
CA ILE A 60 -15.24 -7.37 -4.12
C ILE A 60 -13.79 -6.96 -4.36
N ALA A 61 -13.46 -6.43 -5.54
CA ALA A 61 -12.11 -5.91 -5.82
C ALA A 61 -11.73 -4.77 -4.86
N THR A 62 -12.66 -3.84 -4.59
CA THR A 62 -12.43 -2.74 -3.64
C THR A 62 -12.25 -3.23 -2.20
N LEU A 63 -13.03 -4.23 -1.77
CA LEU A 63 -12.89 -4.81 -0.44
C LEU A 63 -11.54 -5.53 -0.27
N ALA A 64 -11.08 -6.20 -1.33
CA ALA A 64 -9.75 -6.80 -1.33
C ALA A 64 -8.64 -5.75 -1.31
N ASP A 65 -8.76 -4.65 -2.06
CA ASP A 65 -7.83 -3.52 -1.99
C ASP A 65 -7.77 -2.92 -0.56
N PHE A 66 -8.91 -2.82 0.13
CA PHE A 66 -8.95 -2.41 1.54
C PHE A 66 -8.21 -3.40 2.46
N GLY A 67 -8.47 -4.70 2.32
CA GLY A 67 -7.78 -5.72 3.10
C GLY A 67 -6.28 -5.77 2.83
N LEU A 68 -5.86 -5.62 1.57
CA LEU A 68 -4.46 -5.54 1.17
C LEU A 68 -3.78 -4.30 1.74
N ALA A 69 -4.44 -3.14 1.70
CA ALA A 69 -3.92 -1.92 2.32
C ALA A 69 -3.67 -2.12 3.81
N PHE A 70 -4.63 -2.71 4.53
CA PHE A 70 -4.48 -3.00 5.96
C PHE A 70 -3.28 -3.92 6.24
N ILE A 71 -3.19 -5.06 5.57
CA ILE A 71 -2.13 -6.06 5.80
C ILE A 71 -0.75 -5.49 5.45
N ILE A 72 -0.62 -4.82 4.30
CA ILE A 72 0.66 -4.30 3.82
C ILE A 72 1.14 -3.15 4.70
N ILE A 73 0.27 -2.21 5.06
CA ILE A 73 0.62 -1.09 5.95
C ILE A 73 1.00 -1.62 7.33
N TRP A 74 0.31 -2.64 7.85
CA TRP A 74 0.69 -3.26 9.12
C TRP A 74 2.09 -3.88 9.04
N ILE A 75 2.30 -4.85 8.16
CA ILE A 75 3.55 -5.64 8.11
C ILE A 75 4.74 -4.73 7.79
N LEU A 76 4.61 -3.88 6.76
CA LEU A 76 5.72 -2.99 6.38
C LEU A 76 5.86 -1.81 7.34
N GLY A 77 4.77 -1.35 7.95
CA GLY A 77 4.82 -0.32 8.98
C GLY A 77 5.64 -0.80 10.18
N GLU A 78 5.35 -2.00 10.69
CA GLU A 78 6.13 -2.63 11.75
C GLU A 78 7.58 -2.86 11.31
N SER A 79 7.81 -3.54 10.19
CA SER A 79 9.15 -3.91 9.74
C SER A 79 10.04 -2.70 9.42
N LEU A 80 9.51 -1.67 8.77
CA LEU A 80 10.30 -0.52 8.33
C LEU A 80 10.36 0.59 9.39
N THR A 81 9.38 0.68 10.30
CA THR A 81 9.30 1.77 11.30
C THR A 81 9.75 1.30 12.68
N TYR A 82 9.37 0.09 13.09
CA TYR A 82 9.65 -0.51 14.41
C TYR A 82 10.69 -1.64 14.37
N GLY A 83 11.15 -2.05 13.19
CA GLY A 83 12.05 -3.20 13.01
C GLY A 83 13.42 -3.10 13.69
N ASP A 84 13.78 -1.98 14.31
CA ASP A 84 14.96 -1.85 15.16
C ASP A 84 14.69 -2.28 16.63
N SER A 85 13.43 -2.24 17.07
CA SER A 85 13.03 -2.57 18.45
C SER A 85 12.51 -4.00 18.65
N LEU A 86 11.82 -4.58 17.67
CA LEU A 86 11.10 -5.86 17.92
C LEU A 86 11.98 -7.13 17.90
N LEU A 87 13.22 -7.03 17.40
CA LEU A 87 14.19 -8.15 17.40
C LEU A 87 15.31 -7.98 18.44
N LEU A 88 15.34 -6.85 19.17
CA LEU A 88 16.38 -6.50 20.15
C LEU A 88 15.81 -6.05 21.50
N ASP A 89 14.54 -6.34 21.79
CA ASP A 89 14.04 -6.28 23.17
C ASP A 89 14.40 -7.61 23.88
N PRO A 90 15.26 -7.61 24.92
CA PRO A 90 15.66 -8.80 25.67
C PRO A 90 14.52 -9.40 26.54
#